data_AF-A0A143PW55-F1
#
_entry.id   AF-A0A143PW55-F1
#
_cell.length_a   1.000
_cell.length_b   1.000
_cell.length_c   1.000
_cell.angle_alpha   90.00
_cell.angle_beta   90.00
_cell.angle_gamma   90.00
#
_symmetry.space_group_name_H-M   'P 1'
#
loop_
_entity.id
_entity.type
_entity.pdbx_description
1 polymer ?
#
loop_
_entity_poly.entity_id
_entity_poly.type
_entity_poly.pdbx_seq_one_letter_code
_entity_poly.pdbx_strand_id
1 'polypeptide(L)'
;MSPMSSRRWPHLASLFGGYLHQDFTAEYGSAPRAVQAALTAVEADKGREVSAEWRRFLNLTQGMDLQARARLLRELAGGSWAPGDEREFEIVSVLMLAAGRL
;
A
#
# COMPACT_ATOMS: atom_id res chain seq x y z
N MET A 1 -20.53 -0.65 -4.82
CA MET A 1 -19.27 -1.43 -4.80
C MET A 1 -18.13 -0.45 -4.58
N SER A 2 -17.38 -0.60 -3.48
CA SER A 2 -16.25 0.30 -3.20
C SER A 2 -15.17 0.15 -4.29
N PRO A 3 -14.58 1.25 -4.77
CA PRO A 3 -13.51 1.20 -5.76
C PRO A 3 -12.32 0.38 -5.23
N MET A 4 -12.14 0.33 -3.90
CA MET A 4 -11.02 -0.29 -3.19
C MET A 4 -11.32 -1.69 -2.60
N SER A 5 -12.24 -2.45 -3.21
CA SER A 5 -12.56 -3.81 -2.73
C SER A 5 -11.39 -4.79 -2.89
N SER A 6 -11.21 -5.72 -1.94
CA SER A 6 -10.16 -6.77 -2.00
C SER A 6 -10.23 -7.67 -3.24
N ARG A 7 -11.38 -7.81 -3.90
CA ARG A 7 -11.48 -8.51 -5.20
C ARG A 7 -10.78 -7.79 -6.35
N ARG A 8 -10.69 -6.46 -6.30
CA ARG A 8 -10.06 -5.62 -7.33
C ARG A 8 -8.59 -5.32 -7.02
N TRP A 9 -8.23 -5.40 -5.74
CA TRP A 9 -6.89 -5.12 -5.22
C TRP A 9 -6.41 -6.22 -4.27
N PRO A 10 -6.42 -7.51 -4.68
CA PRO A 10 -6.08 -8.62 -3.79
C PRO A 10 -4.69 -8.50 -3.17
N HIS A 11 -3.69 -8.01 -3.91
CA HIS A 11 -2.31 -7.97 -3.44
C HIS A 11 -2.07 -6.81 -2.47
N LEU A 12 -2.64 -5.63 -2.76
CA LEU A 12 -2.63 -4.51 -1.83
C LEU A 12 -3.46 -4.81 -0.58
N ALA A 13 -4.63 -5.44 -0.70
CA ALA A 13 -5.43 -5.83 0.46
C ALA A 13 -4.67 -6.83 1.36
N SER A 14 -3.98 -7.80 0.76
CA SER A 14 -3.15 -8.75 1.53
C SER A 14 -1.99 -8.04 2.23
N LEU A 15 -1.28 -7.15 1.56
CA LEU A 15 -0.17 -6.41 2.16
C LEU A 15 -0.68 -5.50 3.28
N PHE A 16 -1.76 -4.77 3.02
CA PHE A 16 -2.31 -3.81 3.98
C PHE A 16 -2.87 -4.52 5.21
N GLY A 17 -3.58 -5.63 5.02
CA GLY A 17 -4.07 -6.46 6.12
C GLY A 17 -2.98 -7.17 6.91
N GLY A 18 -1.89 -7.57 6.25
CA GLY A 18 -0.81 -8.31 6.89
C GLY A 18 0.24 -7.45 7.59
N TYR A 19 0.53 -6.26 7.05
CA TYR A 19 1.66 -5.43 7.50
C TYR A 19 1.30 -3.99 7.81
N LEU A 20 0.20 -3.46 7.28
CA LEU A 20 -0.27 -2.09 7.54
C LEU A 20 -1.60 -2.10 8.32
N HIS A 21 -1.74 -3.07 9.24
CA HIS A 21 -2.86 -3.21 10.17
C HIS A 21 -2.74 -2.20 11.32
N GLN A 22 -3.77 -2.08 12.15
CA GLN A 22 -3.88 -1.04 13.20
C GLN A 22 -2.64 -0.88 14.12
N ASP A 23 -1.87 -1.96 14.32
CA ASP A 23 -0.72 -2.02 15.23
C ASP A 23 0.64 -1.96 14.51
N PHE A 24 0.67 -1.72 13.19
CA PHE A 24 1.92 -1.76 12.40
C PHE A 24 3.01 -0.83 12.95
N THR A 25 2.64 0.30 13.54
CA THR A 25 3.59 1.24 14.12
C THR A 25 4.28 0.66 15.35
N ALA A 26 3.58 -0.14 16.15
CA ALA A 26 4.17 -0.81 17.31
C ALA A 26 5.10 -1.97 16.87
N GLU A 27 4.74 -2.69 15.81
CA GLU A 27 5.53 -3.82 15.31
C GLU A 27 6.75 -3.41 14.47
N TYR A 28 6.57 -2.50 13.52
CA TYR A 28 7.58 -2.15 12.51
C TYR A 28 8.15 -0.73 12.68
N GLY A 29 7.56 0.08 13.57
CA GLY A 29 7.98 1.46 13.84
C GLY A 29 7.50 2.50 12.83
N SER A 30 7.27 2.14 11.57
CA SER A 30 6.74 3.05 10.54
C SER A 30 6.17 2.30 9.34
N ALA A 31 5.32 2.97 8.55
CA ALA A 31 4.73 2.36 7.36
C ALA A 31 5.79 1.99 6.30
N PRO A 32 6.82 2.81 6.01
CA PRO A 32 7.91 2.39 5.13
C PRO A 32 8.60 1.10 5.59
N ARG A 33 8.83 0.93 6.90
CA ARG A 33 9.45 -0.27 7.44
C ARG A 33 8.54 -1.49 7.34
N ALA A 34 7.25 -1.33 7.61
CA ALA A 34 6.25 -2.38 7.43
C ALA A 34 6.18 -2.84 5.97
N VAL A 35 6.16 -1.90 5.02
CA VAL A 35 6.18 -2.20 3.58
C VAL A 35 7.47 -2.91 3.19
N GLN A 36 8.63 -2.46 3.67
CA GLN A 36 9.90 -3.12 3.38
C GLN A 36 9.96 -4.55 3.94
N ALA A 37 9.43 -4.77 5.14
CA ALA A 37 9.31 -6.10 5.73
C ALA A 37 8.38 -7.00 4.90
N ALA A 38 7.22 -6.48 4.46
CA ALA A 38 6.30 -7.17 3.57
C ALA A 38 6.98 -7.59 2.27
N LEU A 39 7.67 -6.64 1.62
CA LEU A 39 8.34 -6.87 0.34
C LEU A 39 9.53 -7.83 0.43
N THR A 40 10.16 -7.93 1.60
CA THR A 40 11.25 -8.89 1.86
C THR A 40 10.72 -10.31 2.11
N ALA A 41 9.50 -10.42 2.65
CA ALA A 41 8.86 -11.69 2.97
C ALA A 41 8.16 -12.35 1.78
N VAL A 42 7.91 -11.60 0.69
CA VAL A 42 7.21 -12.10 -0.50
C VAL A 42 8.18 -12.54 -1.59
N GLU A 43 7.75 -13.55 -2.37
CA GLU A 43 8.44 -14.00 -3.58
C GLU A 43 8.39 -12.92 -4.67
N ALA A 44 9.37 -12.95 -5.59
CA ALA A 44 9.52 -11.92 -6.63
C ALA A 44 8.25 -11.68 -7.47
N ASP A 45 7.49 -12.73 -7.78
CA ASP A 45 6.26 -12.62 -8.57
C ASP A 45 5.15 -11.82 -7.83
N LYS A 46 5.05 -11.97 -6.51
CA LYS A 46 4.12 -11.19 -5.68
C LYS A 46 4.52 -9.71 -5.62
N GLY A 47 5.82 -9.40 -5.66
CA GLY A 47 6.32 -8.02 -5.73
C GLY A 47 5.86 -7.29 -7.00
N ARG A 48 5.81 -8.01 -8.14
CA ARG A 48 5.30 -7.47 -9.42
C ARG A 48 3.82 -7.18 -9.39
N GLU A 49 3.03 -8.06 -8.78
CA GLU A 49 1.58 -7.89 -8.65
C GLU A 49 1.23 -6.70 -7.74
N VAL A 50 1.91 -6.56 -6.60
CA VAL A 50 1.81 -5.39 -5.71
C VAL A 50 2.15 -4.11 -6.47
N SER A 51 3.24 -4.11 -7.23
CA SER A 51 3.66 -2.95 -8.03
C SER A 51 2.63 -2.57 -9.10
N ALA A 52 2.07 -3.57 -9.79
CA ALA A 52 1.05 -3.35 -10.81
C ALA A 52 -0.25 -2.80 -10.23
N GLU A 53 -0.68 -3.28 -9.06
CA GLU A 53 -1.79 -2.68 -8.32
C GLU A 53 -1.48 -1.26 -7.85
N TRP A 54 -0.31 -1.02 -7.27
CA TRP A 54 0.04 0.32 -6.82
C TRP A 54 0.05 1.35 -7.97
N ARG A 55 0.56 0.98 -9.15
CA ARG A 55 0.48 1.84 -10.36
C ARG A 55 -0.96 2.15 -10.76
N ARG A 56 -1.84 1.15 -10.72
CA ARG A 56 -3.27 1.34 -11.01
C ARG A 56 -3.92 2.29 -9.99
N PHE A 57 -3.55 2.21 -8.73
CA PHE A 57 -4.01 3.13 -7.68
C PHE A 57 -3.52 4.56 -7.93
N LEU A 58 -2.24 4.74 -8.27
CA LEU A 58 -1.68 6.06 -8.58
C LEU A 58 -2.37 6.71 -9.79
N ASN A 59 -2.68 5.92 -10.83
CA ASN A 59 -3.42 6.40 -11.99
C ASN A 59 -4.86 6.75 -11.64
N LEU A 60 -5.54 5.93 -10.82
CA LEU A 60 -6.90 6.20 -10.35
C LEU A 60 -6.98 7.49 -9.53
N THR A 61 -5.92 7.81 -8.78
CA THR A 61 -5.87 8.95 -7.86
C THR A 61 -5.06 10.13 -8.40
N GLN A 62 -4.80 10.14 -9.71
CA GLN A 62 -4.13 11.24 -10.37
C GLN A 62 -4.96 12.53 -10.22
N GLY A 63 -4.31 13.62 -9.80
CA GLY A 63 -4.98 14.90 -9.55
C GLY A 63 -5.74 14.99 -8.21
N MET A 64 -5.83 13.90 -7.45
CA MET A 64 -6.35 13.94 -6.08
C MET A 64 -5.29 14.43 -5.10
N ASP A 65 -5.73 15.12 -4.04
CA ASP A 65 -4.87 15.46 -2.90
C ASP A 65 -4.60 14.25 -1.99
N LEU A 66 -3.65 14.41 -1.06
CA LEU A 66 -3.29 13.38 -0.10
C LEU A 66 -4.48 12.91 0.74
N GLN A 67 -5.36 13.81 1.15
CA GLN A 67 -6.47 13.47 2.02
C GLN A 67 -7.48 12.54 1.30
N ALA A 68 -7.77 12.82 0.04
CA ALA A 68 -8.62 11.98 -0.81
C ALA A 68 -7.97 10.61 -1.04
N ARG A 69 -6.65 10.57 -1.33
CA ARG A 69 -5.89 9.31 -1.44
C ARG A 69 -5.93 8.50 -0.15
N ALA A 70 -5.70 9.15 0.99
CA ALA A 70 -5.74 8.53 2.31
C ALA A 70 -7.11 7.93 2.63
N ARG A 71 -8.20 8.61 2.25
CA ARG A 71 -9.56 8.07 2.40
C ARG A 71 -9.75 6.79 1.58
N LEU A 72 -9.32 6.77 0.32
CA LEU A 72 -9.39 5.57 -0.51
C LEU A 72 -8.53 4.43 0.05
N LEU A 73 -7.32 4.72 0.53
CA LEU A 73 -6.45 3.71 1.14
C LEU A 73 -7.08 3.08 2.39
N ARG A 74 -7.82 3.85 3.19
CA ARG A 74 -8.59 3.31 4.34
C ARG A 74 -9.75 2.41 3.94
N GLU A 75 -10.24 2.50 2.70
CA GLU A 75 -11.27 1.61 2.19
C GLU A 75 -10.71 0.25 1.74
N LEU A 76 -9.37 0.08 1.65
CA LEU A 76 -8.77 -1.22 1.40
C LEU A 76 -9.04 -2.16 2.57
N ALA A 77 -9.69 -3.28 2.26
CA ALA A 77 -10.02 -4.27 3.27
C ALA A 77 -8.77 -4.76 4.01
N GLY A 78 -8.81 -4.68 5.34
CA GLY A 78 -7.74 -5.12 6.24
C GLY A 78 -6.69 -4.06 6.57
N GLY A 79 -6.56 -3.00 5.77
CA GLY A 79 -5.63 -1.92 6.03
C GLY A 79 -6.11 -0.93 7.08
N SER A 80 -5.18 -0.40 7.87
CA SER A 80 -5.43 0.76 8.76
C SER A 80 -4.54 1.96 8.42
N TRP A 81 -3.55 1.77 7.55
CA TRP A 81 -2.65 2.85 7.16
C TRP A 81 -3.34 3.90 6.30
N ALA A 82 -3.08 5.15 6.67
CA ALA A 82 -3.28 6.33 5.86
C ALA A 82 -2.04 7.20 6.02
N PRO A 83 -1.48 7.76 4.93
CA PRO A 83 -0.30 8.60 5.02
C PRO A 83 -0.59 9.85 5.84
N GLY A 84 0.32 10.20 6.76
CA GLY A 84 0.26 11.41 7.56
C GLY A 84 0.72 12.66 6.79
N ASP A 85 1.62 12.49 5.82
CA ASP A 85 2.11 13.55 4.94
C ASP A 85 2.50 13.01 3.55
N GLU A 86 2.80 13.92 2.61
CA GLU A 86 3.18 13.59 1.23
C GLU A 86 4.49 12.81 1.17
N ARG A 87 5.41 13.05 2.12
CA ARG A 87 6.71 12.40 2.15
C ARG A 87 6.57 10.92 2.50
N GLU A 88 5.75 10.58 3.49
CA GLU A 88 5.44 9.20 3.84
C GLU A 88 4.79 8.48 2.66
N PHE A 89 3.81 9.12 2.02
CA PHE A 89 3.14 8.57 0.83
C PHE A 89 4.13 8.30 -0.31
N GLU A 90 5.03 9.24 -0.58
CA GLU A 90 6.06 9.11 -1.62
C GLU A 90 7.03 7.96 -1.31
N ILE A 91 7.53 7.86 -0.08
CA ILE A 91 8.46 6.80 0.32
C ILE A 91 7.79 5.43 0.15
N VAL A 92 6.57 5.25 0.66
CA VAL A 92 5.82 4.01 0.49
C VAL A 92 5.59 3.73 -0.99
N SER A 93 5.26 4.75 -1.78
CA SER A 93 5.04 4.60 -3.22
C SER A 93 6.29 4.12 -3.95
N VAL A 94 7.46 4.68 -3.63
CA VAL A 94 8.74 4.25 -4.19
C VAL A 94 9.00 2.78 -3.87
N LEU A 95 8.77 2.35 -2.62
CA LEU A 95 8.94 0.95 -2.22
C LEU A 95 8.02 0.01 -3.00
N MET A 96 6.73 0.33 -3.10
CA MET A 96 5.75 -0.47 -3.85
C MET A 96 6.09 -0.53 -5.35
N LEU A 97 6.59 0.56 -5.93
CA LEU A 97 7.02 0.58 -7.32
C LEU A 97 8.30 -0.21 -7.56
N ALA A 98 9.25 -0.17 -6.62
CA ALA A 98 10.49 -0.93 -6.67
C ALA A 98 10.27 -2.44 -6.54
N ALA A 99 9.23 -2.87 -5.81
CA ALA A 99 8.85 -4.28 -5.67
C ALA A 99 8.69 -5.01 -7.01
N GLY A 100 8.26 -4.30 -8.06
CA GLY A 100 8.08 -4.88 -9.39
C GLY A 100 9.35 -4.98 -10.23
N ARG A 101 10.51 -4.59 -9.69
CA ARG A 101 11.83 -4.70 -10.35
C ARG A 101 12.69 -5.83 -9.77
N LEU A 102 12.20 -6.51 -8.74
CA LEU A 102 12.86 -7.63 -8.07
C LEU A 102 12.67 -8.94 -8.87
#